data_AF-A0A822GKD2-F1
#
_entry.id   AF-A0A822GKD2-F1
#
_cell.length_a   1.000
_cell.length_b   1.000
_cell.length_c   1.000
_cell.angle_alpha   90.00
_cell.angle_beta   90.00
_cell.angle_gamma   90.00
#
_symmetry.space_group_name_H-M   'P 1'
#
loop_
_entity.id
_entity.type
_entity.pdbx_description
1 polymer ?
#
loop_
_entity_poly.entity_id
_entity_poly.type
_entity_poly.pdbx_seq_one_letter_code
_entity_poly.pdbx_strand_id
1 'polypeptide(L)' 'MPTKSNKKLQGPSLYKTFVDAYMRARPNEKRADKHYDAQVEWNEIKWNEEYVKEKIEEYLEKYNQLEVSSNEVIERPSS' A
#
# COMPACT_ATOMS: atom_id res chain seq x y z
N MET A 1 16.45 30.37 18.00
CA MET A 1 15.36 29.58 17.39
C MET A 1 16.00 28.36 16.72
N PRO A 2 15.75 27.12 17.17
CA PRO A 2 16.38 25.97 16.53
C PRO A 2 15.72 25.68 15.18
N THR A 3 16.53 25.73 14.13
CA THR A 3 16.18 25.45 12.74
C THR A 3 15.78 23.99 12.57
N LYS A 4 14.52 23.75 12.21
CA LYS A 4 14.02 22.45 11.76
C LYS A 4 14.63 22.11 10.41
N SER A 5 15.78 21.47 10.40
CA SER A 5 16.28 20.76 9.21
C SER A 5 17.14 19.59 9.65
N ASN A 6 16.53 18.69 10.42
CA ASN A 6 17.00 17.32 10.52
C ASN A 6 16.53 16.62 9.24
N LYS A 7 17.34 16.74 8.18
CA LYS A 7 17.18 16.00 6.93
C LYS A 7 17.44 14.54 7.25
N LYS A 8 16.44 13.88 7.85
CA LYS A 8 16.49 12.45 8.14
C LYS A 8 16.55 11.73 6.79
N LEU A 9 17.73 11.18 6.49
CA LEU A 9 17.86 10.02 5.61
C LEU A 9 16.82 9.00 6.05
N GLN A 10 15.71 8.90 5.34
CA GLN A 10 14.73 7.88 5.61
C GLN A 10 14.22 7.42 4.25
N GLY A 11 14.66 6.25 3.83
CA GLY A 11 13.82 5.44 2.93
C GLY A 11 12.41 5.34 3.52
N PRO A 12 11.41 4.93 2.71
CA PRO A 12 10.07 4.79 3.25
C PRO A 12 10.10 3.84 4.45
N SER A 13 9.70 4.35 5.62
CA SER A 13 9.38 3.49 6.76
C SER A 13 8.44 2.38 6.27
N LEU A 14 8.66 1.13 6.67
CA LEU A 14 7.81 0.00 6.26
C LEU A 14 6.32 0.30 6.48
N TYR A 15 5.99 1.08 7.51
CA TYR A 15 4.65 1.61 7.74
C TYR A 15 4.11 2.41 6.55
N LYS A 16 4.91 3.32 5.98
CA LYS A 16 4.50 4.14 4.85
C LYS A 16 4.30 3.28 3.60
N THR A 17 5.16 2.30 3.37
CA THR A 17 5.01 1.35 2.24
C THR A 17 3.77 0.48 2.42
N PHE A 18 3.53 -0.02 3.63
CA PHE A 18 2.36 -0.81 3.99
C PHE A 18 1.05 -0.06 3.80
N VAL A 19 0.94 1.15 4.37
CA VAL A 19 -0.27 1.97 4.23
C VAL A 19 -0.51 2.33 2.76
N ASP A 20 0.54 2.65 2.00
CA ASP A 20 0.41 2.97 0.58
C ASP A 20 -0.10 1.76 -0.24
N ALA A 21 0.50 0.57 -0.03
CA ALA A 21 0.07 -0.66 -0.67
C ALA A 21 -1.39 -1.04 -0.29
N TYR A 22 -1.73 -0.97 1.01
CA TYR A 22 -3.07 -1.24 1.51
C TYR A 22 -4.12 -0.32 0.89
N MET A 23 -3.82 0.98 0.80
CA MET A 23 -4.72 1.96 0.21
C MET A 23 -4.93 1.74 -1.29
N ARG A 24 -3.87 1.31 -2.01
CA ARG A 24 -3.94 0.98 -3.43
C ARG A 24 -4.76 -0.27 -3.70
N ALA A 25 -4.59 -1.32 -2.89
CA ALA A 25 -5.31 -2.58 -3.03
C ALA A 25 -6.84 -2.44 -2.86
N ARG A 26 -7.31 -1.33 -2.27
CA ARG A 26 -8.72 -1.11 -1.93
C ARG A 26 -9.23 0.21 -2.50
N PRO A 27 -9.28 0.42 -3.83
CA PRO A 27 -9.62 1.74 -4.39
C PRO A 27 -11.05 2.20 -4.02
N ASN A 28 -11.99 1.27 -3.85
CA ASN A 28 -13.42 1.56 -3.68
C ASN A 28 -13.88 1.96 -2.26
N GLU A 29 -13.04 1.78 -1.24
CA GLU A 29 -13.41 2.16 0.14
C GLU A 29 -13.22 3.67 0.39
N LYS A 30 -13.77 4.20 1.48
CA LYS A 30 -13.53 5.59 1.88
C LYS A 30 -12.10 5.76 2.41
N ARG A 31 -11.46 6.88 2.08
CA ARG A 31 -10.04 7.14 2.40
C ARG A 31 -9.76 7.17 3.91
N ALA A 32 -10.69 7.71 4.70
CA ALA A 32 -10.55 7.80 6.15
C ALA A 32 -10.61 6.42 6.81
N ASP A 33 -11.61 5.62 6.45
CA ASP A 33 -11.81 4.26 6.97
C ASP A 33 -10.60 3.36 6.63
N LYS A 34 -10.16 3.34 5.37
CA LYS A 34 -8.95 2.61 4.95
C LYS A 34 -7.69 2.95 5.73
N HIS A 35 -7.49 4.23 6.02
CA HIS A 35 -6.30 4.66 6.75
C HIS A 35 -6.37 4.20 8.20
N TYR A 36 -7.56 4.22 8.81
CA TYR A 36 -7.78 3.68 10.14
C TYR A 36 -7.55 2.16 10.16
N ASP A 37 -8.12 1.42 9.23
CA ASP A 37 -7.95 -0.03 9.15
C ASP A 37 -6.49 -0.44 8.92
N ALA A 38 -5.77 0.29 8.04
CA ALA A 38 -4.34 0.08 7.84
C ALA A 38 -3.53 0.36 9.13
N GLN A 39 -3.95 1.31 9.95
CA GLN A 39 -3.30 1.58 11.24
C GLN A 39 -3.59 0.50 12.29
N VAL A 40 -4.80 -0.04 12.30
CA VAL A 40 -5.17 -1.16 13.17
C VAL A 40 -4.35 -2.39 12.80
N GLU A 41 -4.38 -2.78 11.52
CA GLU A 41 -3.66 -3.94 11.04
C GLU A 41 -2.15 -3.80 11.25
N TRP A 42 -1.58 -2.61 10.96
CA TRP A 42 -0.19 -2.32 11.26
C TRP A 42 0.14 -2.53 12.74
N ASN A 43 -0.73 -2.12 13.68
CA ASN A 43 -0.46 -2.32 15.11
C ASN A 43 -0.40 -3.79 15.51
N GLU A 44 -1.12 -4.66 14.80
CA GLU A 44 -1.10 -6.11 15.01
C GLU A 44 0.18 -6.74 14.46
N ILE A 45 0.63 -6.28 13.28
CA ILE A 45 1.71 -6.95 12.53
C ILE A 45 3.09 -6.30 12.66
N LYS A 46 3.19 -5.04 13.12
CA LYS A 46 4.43 -4.24 13.15
C LYS A 46 5.62 -4.89 13.88
N TRP A 47 5.37 -5.86 14.75
CA TRP A 47 6.40 -6.57 15.49
C TRP A 47 7.04 -7.71 14.70
N ASN A 48 6.44 -8.12 13.58
CA ASN A 48 6.95 -9.15 12.69
C ASN A 48 7.25 -8.57 11.31
N GLU A 49 8.51 -8.17 11.09
CA GLU A 49 8.94 -7.49 9.87
C GLU A 49 8.76 -8.35 8.61
N GLU A 50 9.00 -9.66 8.71
CA GLU A 50 8.84 -10.60 7.59
C GLU A 50 7.38 -10.68 7.17
N TYR A 51 6.47 -10.78 8.14
CA TYR A 51 5.03 -10.80 7.89
C TYR A 51 4.52 -9.46 7.33
N VAL A 52 5.08 -8.33 7.78
CA VAL A 52 4.79 -7.02 7.19
C VAL A 52 5.18 -6.98 5.72
N LYS A 53 6.35 -7.51 5.34
CA LYS A 53 6.81 -7.55 3.95
C LYS A 53 5.91 -8.43 3.10
N GLU A 54 5.56 -9.63 3.58
CA GLU A 54 4.62 -10.53 2.90
C GLU A 54 3.27 -9.84 2.64
N LYS A 55 2.74 -9.12 3.64
CA LYS A 55 1.49 -8.36 3.48
C LYS A 55 1.59 -7.22 2.47
N ILE A 56 2.71 -6.50 2.44
CA ILE A 56 2.97 -5.48 1.42
C ILE A 56 2.91 -6.10 0.02
N GLU A 57 3.60 -7.23 -0.17
CA GLU A 57 3.60 -7.94 -1.45
C GLU A 57 2.20 -8.42 -1.84
N GLU A 58 1.43 -8.98 -0.89
CA GLU A 58 0.04 -9.38 -1.10
C GLU A 58 -0.84 -8.21 -1.55
N TYR A 59 -0.67 -7.02 -0.95
CA TYR A 59 -1.43 -5.83 -1.32
C TYR A 59 -1.02 -5.26 -2.68
N LEU A 60 0.26 -5.29 -3.01
CA LEU A 60 0.74 -4.88 -4.33
C LEU A 60 0.26 -5.84 -5.42
N GLU A 61 0.24 -7.15 -5.14
CA GLU A 61 -0.28 -8.15 -6.08
C GLU A 61 -1.79 -7.95 -6.31
N LYS A 62 -2.58 -7.74 -5.25
CA LYS A 62 -4.01 -7.40 -5.37
C LYS A 62 -4.24 -6.15 -6.20
N TYR A 63 -3.44 -5.10 -5.98
CA TYR A 63 -3.51 -3.89 -6.78
C TYR A 63 -3.18 -4.17 -8.26
N ASN A 64 -2.13 -4.93 -8.54
CA ASN A 64 -1.77 -5.30 -9.91
C ASN A 64 -2.87 -6.14 -10.59
N GLN A 65 -3.51 -7.08 -9.88
CA GLN A 65 -4.64 -7.84 -10.40
C GLN A 65 -5.84 -6.93 -10.74
N LEU A 66 -6.11 -5.92 -9.92
CA LEU A 66 -7.15 -4.93 -10.20
C LEU A 66 -6.80 -4.06 -11.42
N GLU A 67 -5.53 -3.71 -11.61
CA GLU A 67 -5.05 -2.98 -12.80
C GLU A 67 -5.13 -3.83 -14.07
N VAL A 68 -4.75 -5.11 -14.00
CA VAL A 68 -4.83 -6.04 -15.14
C VAL A 68 -6.28 -6.33 -15.51
N SER A 69 -7.15 -6.58 -14.53
CA SER A 69 -8.59 -6.77 -14.77
C SER A 69 -9.28 -5.52 -15.34
N SER A 70 -8.75 -4.32 -15.05
CA SER A 70 -9.21 -3.06 -15.65
C SER A 70 -8.67 -2.84 -17.08
N ASN A 71 -7.58 -3.50 -17.46
CA ASN A 71 -6.96 -3.39 -18.79
C ASN A 71 -7.36 -4.51 -19.77
N GLU A 72 -7.92 -5.63 -19.30
CA GLU A 72 -8.38 -6.75 -20.14
C GLU A 72 -9.72 -6.48 -20.88
N VAL A 73 -10.04 -5.22 -21.18
CA VAL A 73 -11.19 -4.84 -22.05
C VAL A 73 -10.71 -4.25 -23.39
N ILE A 74 -9.39 -4.21 -23.65
CA ILE A 74 -8.85 -3.67 -24.92
C ILE A 74 -7.84 -4.61 -25.57
N GLU A 75 -8.14 -5.91 -25.65
CA GLU A 75 -7.59 -6.72 -26.74
C GLU A 75 -8.73 -7.11 -27.67
N ARG A 76 -9.00 -6.21 -28.63
CA ARG A 76 -9.70 -6.55 -29.86
C ARG A 76 -8.67 -7.28 -30.74
N PRO A 77 -8.75 -8.60 -30.97
CA PRO A 77 -8.16 -9.12 -32.19
C PRO A 77 -9.02 -8.59 -33.34
N SER A 78 -8.55 -7.52 -33.96
CA SER A 78 -9.02 -7.14 -35.29
C SER A 78 -8.45 -8.15 -36.26
N SER A 79 -9.25 -9.14 -36.68
CA SER A 79 -9.02 -9.85 -37.92
C SER A 79 -10.30 -10.46 -38.48
#